data_AF-A0AA88I4X2-F1
#
_entry.id   AF-A0AA88I4X2-F1
#
_cell.length_a   1.000
_cell.length_b   1.000
_cell.length_c   1.000
_cell.angle_alpha   90.00
_cell.angle_beta   90.00
_cell.angle_gamma   90.00
#
_symmetry.space_group_name_H-M   'P 1'
#
loop_
_entity.id
_entity.type
_entity.pdbx_description
1 polymer ?
#
loop_
_entity_poly.entity_id
_entity_poly.type
_entity_poly.pdbx_seq_one_letter_code
_entity_poly.pdbx_strand_id
1 'polypeptide(L)'
;MGQSRPIIKIGISSKTLFRCAHPHDFDSTNKTHLDFITSAANLKAVIYGLQPHRDLDLVKNFVDSVEVPTFVPQSGVRIAVTVAEAQAANQGQTDTETVEDLKKSLPPVMSLGGLKVFPQEFEKDDNSNFHMDFIVSASNLLVENYGIAPAYRRKVKLS
;
A
#
# COMPACT_ATOMS: atom_id res chain seq x y z
N MET A 1 8.33 -24.66 31.19
CA MET A 1 7.95 -25.41 29.97
C MET A 1 7.32 -24.42 28.99
N GLY A 2 8.14 -23.78 28.15
CA GLY A 2 7.67 -22.83 27.13
C GLY A 2 7.79 -23.48 25.75
N GLN A 3 6.66 -23.87 25.16
CA GLN A 3 6.65 -24.39 23.79
C GLN A 3 6.90 -23.23 22.81
N SER A 4 8.04 -23.28 22.14
CA SER A 4 8.36 -22.40 21.01
C SER A 4 7.48 -22.78 19.82
N ARG A 5 6.73 -21.81 19.28
CA ARG A 5 5.89 -22.02 18.09
C ARG A 5 6.77 -22.11 16.84
N PRO A 6 6.43 -22.98 15.87
CA PRO A 6 7.26 -23.17 14.68
C PRO A 6 7.20 -21.94 13.77
N ILE A 7 8.38 -21.41 13.44
CA ILE A 7 8.57 -20.40 12.39
C ILE A 7 8.33 -21.10 11.05
N ILE A 8 7.35 -20.63 10.28
CA ILE A 8 7.09 -21.07 8.91
C ILE A 8 8.29 -20.66 8.05
N LYS A 9 9.20 -21.60 7.77
CA LYS A 9 10.24 -21.43 6.77
C LYS A 9 9.63 -21.73 5.40
N ILE A 10 9.27 -20.69 4.66
CA ILE A 10 8.98 -20.80 3.23
C ILE A 10 10.32 -21.04 2.54
N GLY A 11 10.59 -22.29 2.16
CA GLY A 11 11.78 -22.66 1.41
C GLY A 11 11.68 -22.13 -0.02
N ILE A 12 12.44 -21.08 -0.34
CA ILE A 12 12.57 -20.58 -1.71
C ILE A 12 13.82 -21.22 -2.33
N SER A 13 13.62 -22.08 -3.32
CA SER A 13 14.69 -22.72 -4.10
C SER A 13 15.45 -21.69 -4.94
N SER A 14 16.78 -21.73 -4.84
CA SER A 14 17.77 -20.69 -5.21
C SER A 14 17.99 -20.44 -6.72
N LYS A 15 17.01 -20.62 -7.61
CA LYS A 15 17.23 -20.44 -9.07
C LYS A 15 16.22 -19.59 -9.85
N THR A 16 15.30 -18.87 -9.20
CA THR A 16 14.35 -17.96 -9.89
C THR A 16 14.01 -16.70 -9.06
N LEU A 17 15.00 -15.98 -8.55
CA LEU A 17 14.74 -15.00 -7.48
C LEU A 17 14.18 -13.63 -7.94
N PHE A 18 14.34 -13.25 -9.21
CA PHE A 18 13.89 -11.94 -9.69
C PHE A 18 12.97 -12.09 -10.90
N ARG A 19 11.73 -11.66 -10.75
CA ARG A 19 10.81 -11.43 -11.87
C ARG A 19 10.83 -9.95 -12.21
N CYS A 20 10.87 -9.62 -13.49
CA CYS A 20 10.72 -8.23 -13.91
C CYS A 20 9.30 -7.77 -13.60
N ALA A 21 9.19 -6.66 -12.87
CA ALA A 21 7.91 -5.99 -12.70
C ALA A 21 7.54 -5.29 -14.01
N HIS A 22 6.27 -5.32 -14.35
CA HIS A 22 5.70 -4.56 -15.44
C HIS A 22 4.80 -3.46 -14.87
N PRO A 23 4.83 -2.24 -15.45
CA PRO A 23 3.88 -1.21 -15.08
C PRO A 23 2.46 -1.71 -15.39
N HIS A 24 1.53 -1.32 -14.54
CA HIS A 24 0.14 -1.70 -14.67
C HIS A 24 -0.68 -0.48 -15.11
N ASP A 25 -1.43 -0.63 -16.20
CA ASP A 25 -2.36 0.39 -16.64
C ASP A 25 -3.66 0.27 -15.84
N PHE A 26 -4.07 1.37 -15.21
CA PHE A 26 -5.34 1.38 -14.49
C PHE A 26 -6.51 1.15 -15.45
N ASP A 27 -7.48 0.37 -14.97
CA ASP A 27 -8.70 0.00 -15.68
C ASP A 27 -9.82 -0.09 -14.66
N SER A 28 -10.82 0.78 -14.78
CA SER A 28 -11.95 0.83 -13.85
C SER A 28 -12.97 -0.28 -14.06
N THR A 29 -12.89 -1.02 -15.16
CA THR A 29 -13.69 -2.23 -15.41
C THR A 29 -13.05 -3.47 -14.78
N ASN A 30 -11.75 -3.42 -14.47
CA ASN A 30 -11.07 -4.46 -13.72
C ASN A 30 -11.46 -4.38 -12.24
N LYS A 31 -12.08 -5.46 -11.74
CA LYS A 31 -12.55 -5.55 -10.36
C LYS A 31 -11.43 -5.34 -9.34
N THR A 32 -10.24 -5.92 -9.53
CA THR A 32 -9.13 -5.80 -8.57
C THR A 32 -8.68 -4.35 -8.42
N HIS A 33 -8.66 -3.60 -9.52
CA HIS A 33 -8.25 -2.19 -9.52
C HIS A 33 -9.28 -1.34 -8.78
N LEU A 34 -10.55 -1.52 -9.12
CA LEU A 34 -11.64 -0.77 -8.50
C LEU A 34 -11.79 -1.12 -7.02
N ASP A 35 -11.62 -2.39 -6.63
CA ASP A 35 -11.61 -2.83 -5.23
C ASP A 35 -10.48 -2.17 -4.43
N PHE A 36 -9.28 -2.04 -5.02
CA PHE A 36 -8.15 -1.37 -4.38
C PHE A 36 -8.45 0.11 -4.13
N ILE A 37 -8.91 0.83 -5.16
CA ILE A 37 -9.28 2.25 -5.03
C ILE A 37 -10.39 2.43 -4.00
N THR A 38 -11.44 1.60 -4.08
CA THR A 38 -12.59 1.67 -3.17
C THR A 38 -12.16 1.44 -1.73
N SER A 39 -11.41 0.37 -1.45
CA SER A 39 -10.99 0.05 -0.08
C SER A 39 -9.99 1.08 0.48
N ALA A 40 -9.01 1.53 -0.32
CA ALA A 40 -8.05 2.54 0.07
C ALA A 40 -8.69 3.91 0.36
N ALA A 41 -9.60 4.35 -0.52
CA ALA A 41 -10.31 5.62 -0.36
C ALA A 41 -11.21 5.60 0.88
N ASN A 42 -11.91 4.50 1.14
CA ASN A 42 -12.74 4.35 2.33
C ASN A 42 -11.92 4.34 3.62
N LEU A 43 -10.80 3.63 3.66
CA LEU A 43 -9.91 3.66 4.83
C LEU A 43 -9.37 5.08 5.09
N LYS A 44 -8.98 5.79 4.02
CA LYS A 44 -8.56 7.18 4.12
C LYS A 44 -9.68 8.10 4.58
N ALA A 45 -10.91 7.89 4.11
CA ALA A 45 -12.08 8.64 4.55
C ALA A 45 -12.32 8.48 6.07
N VAL A 46 -12.29 7.24 6.57
CA VAL A 46 -12.47 6.96 8.01
C VAL A 46 -11.34 7.59 8.85
N ILE A 47 -10.09 7.58 8.37
CA ILE A 47 -8.97 8.28 9.05
C ILE A 47 -9.29 9.76 9.26
N TYR A 48 -10.00 10.41 8.34
CA TYR A 48 -10.40 11.82 8.46
C TYR A 48 -11.81 12.01 9.05
N GLY A 49 -12.43 10.96 9.58
CA GLY A 49 -13.77 11.01 10.17
C GLY A 49 -14.90 11.18 9.16
N LEU A 50 -14.64 10.90 7.88
CA LEU A 50 -15.64 10.91 6.81
C LEU A 50 -16.35 9.55 6.73
N GLN A 51 -17.60 9.58 6.27
CA GLN A 51 -18.40 8.37 6.10
C GLN A 51 -17.89 7.56 4.89
N PRO A 52 -17.68 6.23 5.04
CA PRO A 52 -17.33 5.38 3.92
C PRO A 52 -18.52 5.15 2.98
N HIS A 53 -18.24 4.87 1.71
CA HIS A 53 -19.22 4.61 0.67
C HIS A 53 -18.89 3.32 -0.10
N ARG A 54 -19.92 2.51 -0.43
CA ARG A 54 -19.77 1.21 -1.12
C ARG A 54 -20.32 1.18 -2.54
N ASP A 55 -20.82 2.30 -3.04
CA ASP A 55 -21.29 2.43 -4.42
C ASP A 55 -20.10 2.42 -5.38
N LEU A 56 -19.94 1.28 -6.05
CA LEU A 56 -18.87 1.07 -7.01
C LEU A 56 -19.07 1.89 -8.29
N ASP A 57 -20.31 2.18 -8.68
CA ASP A 57 -20.60 2.96 -9.88
C ASP A 57 -20.20 4.42 -9.67
N LEU A 58 -20.48 4.95 -8.47
CA LEU A 58 -20.02 6.29 -8.09
C LEU A 58 -18.49 6.39 -8.08
N VAL A 59 -17.81 5.42 -7.46
CA VAL A 59 -16.34 5.39 -7.40
C VAL A 59 -15.75 5.26 -8.81
N LYS A 60 -16.33 4.38 -9.63
CA LYS A 60 -15.93 4.18 -11.03
C LYS A 60 -16.04 5.47 -11.84
N ASN A 61 -17.19 6.14 -11.77
CA ASN A 61 -17.41 7.40 -12.50
C ASN A 61 -16.43 8.49 -12.05
N PHE A 62 -16.12 8.54 -10.75
CA PHE A 62 -15.16 9.50 -10.24
C PHE A 62 -13.74 9.19 -10.69
N VAL A 63 -13.30 7.93 -10.59
CA VAL A 63 -11.92 7.56 -10.96
C VAL A 63 -11.67 7.65 -12.47
N ASP A 64 -12.69 7.41 -13.30
CA ASP A 64 -12.64 7.62 -14.75
C ASP A 64 -12.40 9.10 -15.12
N SER A 65 -12.69 10.04 -14.21
CA SER A 65 -12.44 11.49 -14.38
C SER A 65 -11.08 11.97 -13.86
N VAL A 66 -10.30 11.10 -13.19
CA VAL A 66 -9.03 11.48 -12.56
C VAL A 66 -7.90 11.48 -13.59
N GLU A 67 -7.27 12.64 -13.77
CA GLU A 67 -6.06 12.78 -14.58
C GLU A 67 -4.82 12.38 -13.75
N VAL A 68 -4.13 11.31 -14.18
CA VAL A 68 -2.90 10.83 -13.53
C VAL A 68 -1.67 11.44 -14.23
N PRO A 69 -0.81 12.19 -13.53
CA PRO A 69 0.41 12.72 -14.11
C PRO A 69 1.34 11.61 -14.62
N THR A 70 1.99 11.83 -15.76
CA THR A 70 2.97 10.89 -16.30
C THR A 70 4.16 10.75 -15.36
N PHE A 71 4.53 9.51 -15.07
CA PHE A 71 5.72 9.21 -14.29
C PHE A 71 7.00 9.52 -15.08
N VAL A 72 7.92 10.27 -14.49
CA VAL A 72 9.24 10.56 -15.05
C VAL A 72 10.31 9.91 -14.15
N PRO A 73 11.12 8.95 -14.65
CA PRO A 73 12.17 8.31 -13.87
C PRO A 73 13.19 9.34 -13.37
N GLN A 74 13.48 9.31 -12.07
CA GLN A 74 14.47 10.19 -11.45
C GLN A 74 15.85 9.51 -11.45
N SER A 75 16.88 10.26 -11.84
CA SER A 75 18.28 9.83 -11.72
C SER A 75 18.74 9.93 -10.26
N GLY A 76 19.63 9.03 -9.83
CA GLY A 76 20.19 9.05 -8.47
C GLY A 76 19.37 8.31 -7.42
N VAL A 77 18.21 7.74 -7.78
CA VAL A 77 17.46 6.84 -6.90
C VAL A 77 18.25 5.54 -6.71
N ARG A 78 18.67 5.26 -5.47
CA ARG A 78 19.38 4.03 -5.11
C ARG A 78 18.39 3.00 -4.57
N ILE A 79 18.29 1.87 -5.24
CA ILE A 79 17.50 0.72 -4.78
C ILE A 79 18.47 -0.29 -4.20
N ALA A 80 18.34 -0.58 -2.90
CA ALA A 80 19.12 -1.64 -2.26
C ALA A 80 18.69 -3.00 -2.83
N VAL A 81 19.66 -3.81 -3.26
CA VAL A 81 19.41 -5.15 -3.81
C VAL A 81 19.55 -6.22 -2.72
N THR A 82 20.25 -5.90 -1.63
CA THR A 82 20.43 -6.80 -0.49
C THR A 82 19.93 -6.18 0.82
N VAL A 83 19.59 -7.06 1.78
CA VAL A 83 19.22 -6.64 3.13
C VAL A 83 20.37 -5.87 3.82
N ALA A 84 21.61 -6.28 3.58
CA ALA A 84 22.79 -5.60 4.13
C ALA A 84 22.94 -4.18 3.58
N GLU A 85 22.74 -3.97 2.27
CA GLU A 85 22.72 -2.65 1.66
C GLU A 85 21.60 -1.76 2.21
N ALA A 86 20.39 -2.32 2.37
CA ALA A 86 19.26 -1.60 2.93
C ALA A 86 19.52 -1.17 4.39
N GLN A 87 20.13 -2.05 5.19
CA GLN A 87 20.52 -1.75 6.58
C GLN A 87 21.61 -0.69 6.64
N ALA A 88 22.61 -0.76 5.77
CA ALA A 88 23.68 0.24 5.69
C ALA A 88 23.16 1.61 5.24
N ALA A 89 22.20 1.66 4.30
CA ALA A 89 21.54 2.89 3.88
C ALA A 89 20.79 3.58 5.03
N ASN A 90 20.13 2.80 5.90
CA ASN A 90 19.44 3.32 7.09
C ASN A 90 20.40 3.82 8.20
N GLN A 91 21.68 3.46 8.13
CA GLN A 91 22.73 3.93 9.04
C GLN A 91 23.51 5.13 8.49
N GLY A 92 23.23 5.56 7.26
CA GLY A 92 23.84 6.74 6.66
C GLY A 92 23.47 8.03 7.41
N GLN A 93 24.34 9.04 7.30
CA GLN A 93 24.08 10.38 7.85
C GLN A 93 22.76 10.92 7.32
N THR A 94 21.83 11.21 8.22
CA THR A 94 20.62 11.97 7.91
C THR A 94 21.02 13.30 7.31
N ASP A 95 20.55 13.58 6.10
CA ASP A 95 20.72 14.88 5.46
C ASP A 95 19.96 15.94 6.26
N THR A 96 20.69 16.65 7.13
CA THR A 96 20.12 17.63 8.06
C THR A 96 19.44 18.79 7.33
N GLU A 97 19.88 19.13 6.12
CA GLU A 97 19.27 20.19 5.31
C GLU A 97 17.87 19.78 4.85
N THR A 98 17.71 18.55 4.34
CA THR A 98 16.39 18.04 3.96
C THR A 98 15.42 17.96 5.13
N VAL A 99 15.88 17.61 6.32
CA VAL A 99 15.06 17.56 7.53
C VAL A 99 14.58 18.96 7.92
N GLU A 100 15.44 19.98 7.85
CA GLU A 100 15.05 21.35 8.15
C GLU A 100 14.08 21.92 7.11
N ASP A 101 14.24 21.59 5.83
CA ASP A 101 13.30 22.02 4.80
C ASP A 101 11.93 21.33 4.93
N LEU A 102 11.90 20.05 5.30
CA LEU A 102 10.66 19.35 5.63
C LEU A 102 9.94 20.01 6.82
N LYS A 103 10.67 20.39 7.88
CA LYS A 103 10.09 21.12 9.02
C LYS A 103 9.48 22.46 8.58
N LYS A 104 10.16 23.22 7.73
CA LYS A 104 9.65 24.51 7.20
C LYS A 104 8.41 24.31 6.31
N SER A 105 8.30 23.17 5.64
CA SER A 105 7.13 22.86 4.79
C SER A 105 5.87 22.51 5.60
N LEU A 106 6.00 22.20 6.89
CA LEU A 106 4.86 21.85 7.72
C LEU A 106 3.97 23.09 7.97
N PRO A 107 2.66 22.99 7.72
CA PRO A 107 1.75 24.09 7.97
C PRO A 107 1.62 24.37 9.49
N PRO A 108 1.39 25.62 9.91
CA PRO A 108 1.11 25.93 11.30
C PRO A 108 -0.15 25.20 11.78
N VAL A 109 -0.15 24.69 13.02
CA VAL A 109 -1.27 23.92 13.58
C VAL A 109 -2.60 24.70 13.52
N MET A 110 -2.56 26.02 13.73
CA MET A 110 -3.76 26.88 13.65
C MET A 110 -4.41 26.89 12.26
N SER A 111 -3.62 26.71 11.19
CA SER A 111 -4.12 26.66 9.81
C SER A 111 -4.87 25.36 9.51
N LEU A 112 -4.72 24.33 10.34
CA LEU A 112 -5.36 23.03 10.15
C LEU A 112 -6.83 23.00 10.59
N GLY A 113 -7.38 24.11 11.11
CA GLY A 113 -8.82 24.22 11.37
C GLY A 113 -9.39 23.20 12.37
N GLY A 114 -8.56 22.67 13.28
CA GLY A 114 -8.97 21.63 14.23
C GLY A 114 -9.09 20.23 13.61
N LEU A 115 -8.41 19.97 12.49
CA LEU A 115 -8.32 18.66 11.83
C LEU A 115 -8.05 17.56 12.86
N LYS A 116 -8.92 16.55 12.87
CA LYS A 116 -8.75 15.33 13.67
C LYS A 116 -8.47 14.17 12.73
N VAL A 117 -7.53 13.33 13.14
CA VAL A 117 -7.23 12.07 12.47
C VAL A 117 -7.48 10.91 13.43
N PHE A 118 -8.07 9.84 12.90
CA PHE A 118 -8.50 8.67 13.66
C PHE A 118 -7.67 7.46 13.19
N PRO A 119 -6.65 7.03 13.97
CA PRO A 119 -5.89 5.84 13.65
C PRO A 119 -6.80 4.63 13.47
N GLN A 120 -6.51 3.81 12.46
CA GLN A 120 -7.24 2.56 12.23
C GLN A 120 -6.54 1.41 12.94
N GLU A 121 -7.29 0.63 13.70
CA GLU A 121 -6.83 -0.65 14.27
C GLU A 121 -7.20 -1.78 13.31
N PHE A 122 -6.20 -2.53 12.85
CA PHE A 122 -6.44 -3.63 11.91
C PHE A 122 -7.29 -4.73 12.53
N GLU A 123 -8.35 -5.12 11.81
CA GLU A 123 -9.26 -6.20 12.18
C GLU A 123 -9.57 -7.07 10.95
N LYS A 124 -9.27 -8.36 11.06
CA LYS A 124 -9.31 -9.35 9.98
C LYS A 124 -10.63 -10.14 9.90
N ASP A 125 -11.42 -10.11 10.98
CA ASP A 125 -12.65 -10.89 11.13
C ASP A 125 -13.91 -10.06 10.82
N ASP A 126 -13.78 -8.74 10.77
CA ASP A 126 -14.84 -7.84 10.33
C ASP A 126 -14.76 -7.59 8.82
N ASN A 127 -15.74 -8.11 8.08
CA ASN A 127 -15.83 -7.94 6.63
C ASN A 127 -16.42 -6.58 6.20
N SER A 128 -16.82 -5.72 7.14
CA SER A 128 -17.47 -4.44 6.88
C SER A 128 -16.52 -3.23 6.88
N ASN A 129 -15.28 -3.39 7.36
CA ASN A 129 -14.31 -2.30 7.60
C ASN A 129 -13.27 -2.07 6.50
N PHE A 130 -13.34 -2.80 5.38
CA PHE A 130 -12.42 -2.69 4.23
C PHE A 130 -10.95 -3.10 4.49
N HIS A 131 -10.55 -3.50 5.70
CA HIS A 131 -9.16 -3.89 5.99
C HIS A 131 -8.71 -5.07 5.12
N MET A 132 -9.46 -6.17 5.14
CA MET A 132 -9.14 -7.33 4.32
C MET A 132 -9.34 -7.07 2.84
N ASP A 133 -10.28 -6.20 2.45
CA ASP A 133 -10.50 -5.83 1.06
C ASP A 133 -9.27 -5.10 0.49
N PHE A 134 -8.68 -4.19 1.26
CA PHE A 134 -7.43 -3.49 0.90
C PHE A 134 -6.24 -4.47 0.82
N ILE A 135 -6.05 -5.31 1.84
CA ILE A 135 -4.92 -6.27 1.84
C ILE A 135 -4.98 -7.21 0.64
N VAL A 136 -6.17 -7.75 0.33
CA VAL A 136 -6.35 -8.69 -0.79
C VAL A 136 -6.13 -7.99 -2.13
N SER A 137 -6.76 -6.82 -2.35
CA SER A 137 -6.64 -6.10 -3.62
C SER A 137 -5.22 -5.58 -3.85
N ALA A 138 -4.58 -4.98 -2.85
CA ALA A 138 -3.19 -4.52 -2.92
C ALA A 138 -2.22 -5.67 -3.22
N SER A 139 -2.40 -6.82 -2.55
CA SER A 139 -1.55 -8.00 -2.78
C SER A 139 -1.74 -8.54 -4.19
N ASN A 140 -2.97 -8.58 -4.70
CA ASN A 140 -3.24 -9.05 -6.06
C ASN A 140 -2.63 -8.13 -7.12
N LEU A 141 -2.75 -6.80 -6.97
CA LEU A 141 -2.08 -5.84 -7.85
C LEU A 141 -0.56 -6.02 -7.87
N LEU A 142 0.05 -6.23 -6.70
CA LEU A 142 1.49 -6.48 -6.60
C LEU A 142 1.89 -7.76 -7.34
N VAL A 143 1.10 -8.82 -7.20
CA VAL A 143 1.32 -10.12 -7.82
C VAL A 143 1.13 -10.04 -9.35
N GLU A 144 0.16 -9.27 -9.82
CA GLU A 144 -0.08 -8.97 -11.23
C GLU A 144 1.11 -8.23 -11.88
N ASN A 145 1.76 -7.31 -11.16
CA ASN A 145 2.98 -6.63 -11.66
C ASN A 145 4.10 -7.61 -12.02
N TYR A 146 4.15 -8.80 -11.41
CA TYR A 146 5.16 -9.83 -11.69
C TYR A 146 4.64 -11.00 -12.55
N GLY A 147 3.48 -10.84 -13.18
CA GLY A 147 2.85 -11.89 -13.99
C GLY A 147 2.55 -13.17 -13.20
N ILE A 148 2.25 -13.03 -11.89
CA ILE A 148 1.83 -14.14 -11.04
C ILE A 148 0.29 -14.13 -11.00
N ALA A 149 -0.33 -15.32 -10.91
CA ALA A 149 -1.79 -15.41 -10.81
C ALA A 149 -2.29 -14.89 -9.44
N PRO A 150 -3.36 -14.06 -9.40
CA PRO A 150 -3.94 -13.55 -8.17
C PRO A 150 -4.40 -14.64 -7.19
N ALA A 151 -4.34 -14.35 -5.88
CA ALA A 151 -4.87 -15.23 -4.86
C ALA A 151 -6.33 -14.86 -4.52
N TYR A 152 -7.24 -15.82 -4.60
CA TYR A 152 -8.63 -15.62 -4.19
C TYR A 152 -8.74 -15.48 -2.66
N ARG A 153 -9.62 -14.59 -2.17
CA ARG A 153 -9.85 -14.24 -0.73
C ARG A 153 -9.81 -15.42 0.25
N ARG A 154 -10.28 -16.61 -0.16
CA ARG A 154 -10.26 -17.83 0.68
C ARG A 154 -8.86 -18.38 1.01
N LYS A 155 -7.82 -18.02 0.25
CA LYS A 155 -6.43 -18.46 0.51
C LYS A 155 -5.68 -17.53 1.47
N VAL A 156 -6.12 -16.29 1.64
CA VAL A 156 -5.47 -15.32 2.55
C VAL A 156 -5.81 -15.60 4.02
N LYS A 157 -6.84 -16.43 4.29
CA LYS A 157 -7.27 -16.83 5.65
C LYS A 157 -6.65 -18.17 6.13
N LEU A 158 -5.44 -18.51 5.67
CA LEU A 158 -4.75 -19.73 6.08
C LEU A 158 -3.32 -19.42 6.54
N SER A 159 -3.21 -19.04 7.82
CA SER A 159 -2.18 -19.45 8.79
C SER A 159 -2.26 -18.59 10.05
#